data_AF-A0AA90AQ93-F1
#
_entry.id   AF-A0AA90AQ93-F1
#
_cell.length_a   1.000
_cell.length_b   1.000
_cell.length_c   1.000
_cell.angle_alpha   90.00
_cell.angle_beta   90.00
_cell.angle_gamma   90.00
#
_symmetry.space_group_name_H-M   'P 1'
#
loop_
_entity.id
_entity.type
_entity.pdbx_description
1 polymer ?
#
loop_
_entity_poly.entity_id
_entity_poly.type
_entity_poly.pdbx_seq_one_letter_code
_entity_poly.pdbx_strand_id
1 'polypeptide(L)' 'MAKRELGMGFGEWRSRLRFLRAIDALGSDRSITQIADDLGYANSTSFSEMFKRHSGRTPDQYRRGLSPLQREVEPSSR' A
#
# COMPACT_ATOMS: atom_id res chain seq x y z
N MET A 1 19.43 -11.96 21.72
CA MET A 1 18.47 -10.97 22.26
C MET A 1 18.76 -9.61 21.62
N ALA A 2 18.00 -9.20 20.60
CA ALA A 2 18.21 -7.95 19.87
C ALA A 2 17.05 -6.98 20.14
N LYS A 3 17.06 -6.39 21.33
CA LYS A 3 16.44 -5.08 21.59
C LYS A 3 17.62 -4.20 21.97
N ARG A 4 17.91 -3.10 21.24
CA ARG A 4 18.32 -1.84 21.90
C ARG A 4 18.53 -0.57 21.07
N GLU A 5 18.54 -0.52 19.74
CA GLU A 5 18.97 0.76 19.09
C GLU A 5 18.00 1.35 18.05
N LEU A 6 16.82 0.75 17.84
CA LEU A 6 15.75 1.34 17.02
C LEU A 6 14.44 1.10 17.77
N GLY A 7 13.75 2.14 18.22
CA GLY A 7 12.51 2.05 19.01
C GLY A 7 11.30 1.40 18.29
N MET A 8 11.53 0.61 17.24
CA MET A 8 10.57 -0.17 16.48
C MET A 8 10.97 -1.65 16.60
N GLY A 9 10.04 -2.53 16.98
CA GLY A 9 10.33 -3.97 17.01
C GLY A 9 10.69 -4.50 15.61
N PHE A 10 11.43 -5.60 15.51
CA PHE A 10 11.82 -6.20 14.21
C PHE A 10 10.61 -6.45 13.29
N GLY A 11 9.47 -6.84 13.85
CA GLY A 11 8.21 -6.98 13.12
C GLY A 11 7.69 -5.66 12.55
N GLU A 12 7.82 -4.57 13.29
CA GLU A 12 7.39 -3.22 12.88
C GLU A 12 8.31 -2.63 11.82
N TRP A 13 9.63 -2.78 11.96
CA TRP A 13 10.59 -2.41 10.92
C TRP A 13 10.32 -3.16 9.61
N ARG A 14 10.08 -4.47 9.67
CA ARG A 14 9.69 -5.26 8.48
C ARG A 14 8.36 -4.80 7.89
N SER A 15 7.39 -4.47 8.73
CA SER A 15 6.10 -3.93 8.31
C SER A 15 6.26 -2.62 7.55
N ARG A 16 7.08 -1.72 8.07
CA ARG A 16 7.40 -0.43 7.45
C ARG A 16 8.13 -0.59 6.12
N LEU A 17 9.09 -1.52 6.03
CA LEU A 17 9.78 -1.81 4.77
C LEU A 17 8.82 -2.36 3.71
N ARG A 18 7.94 -3.30 4.08
CA ARG A 18 6.90 -3.82 3.17
C ARG A 18 5.94 -2.72 2.72
N PHE A 19 5.57 -1.83 3.62
CA PHE A 19 4.73 -0.69 3.30
C PHE A 19 5.37 0.25 2.25
N LEU A 20 6.66 0.57 2.39
CA LEU A 20 7.38 1.38 1.41
C LEU A 20 7.42 0.71 0.03
N ARG A 21 7.68 -0.60 -0.03
CA ARG A 21 7.63 -1.36 -1.29
C ARG A 21 6.23 -1.39 -1.90
N ALA A 22 5.20 -1.46 -1.06
CA ALA A 22 3.82 -1.43 -1.50
C ALA A 22 3.44 -0.10 -2.14
N ILE A 23 3.92 1.03 -1.61
CA ILE A 23 3.69 2.36 -2.20
C ILE A 23 4.30 2.44 -3.60
N ASP A 24 5.55 2.00 -3.75
CA ASP A 24 6.24 1.97 -5.04
C ASP A 24 5.51 1.08 -6.05
N ALA A 25 5.09 -0.11 -5.62
CA ALA A 25 4.32 -1.02 -6.46
C ALA A 25 2.93 -0.50 -6.84
N LEU A 26 2.29 0.29 -5.97
CA LEU A 26 0.96 0.85 -6.23
C LEU A 26 0.92 1.87 -7.36
N GLY A 27 2.04 2.54 -7.63
CA GLY A 27 2.21 3.45 -8.77
C GLY A 27 2.37 2.76 -10.12
N SER A 28 2.51 1.42 -10.14
CA SER A 28 2.55 0.62 -11.36
C SER A 28 1.17 0.07 -11.74
N ASP A 29 1.01 -0.42 -12.97
CA ASP A 29 -0.23 -1.01 -13.50
C ASP A 29 -0.55 -2.41 -12.93
N ARG A 30 0.17 -2.86 -11.90
CA ARG A 30 -0.03 -4.17 -11.27
C ARG A 30 -1.31 -4.20 -10.44
N SER A 31 -2.04 -5.31 -10.46
CA SER A 31 -3.21 -5.47 -9.59
C SER A 31 -2.83 -5.58 -8.10
N ILE A 32 -3.77 -5.26 -7.20
CA ILE A 32 -3.54 -5.34 -5.75
C ILE A 32 -3.19 -6.78 -5.32
N THR A 33 -3.78 -7.78 -5.96
CA THR A 33 -3.48 -9.20 -5.72
C THR A 33 -2.04 -9.53 -6.11
N GLN A 34 -1.59 -9.13 -7.29
CA GLN A 34 -0.21 -9.35 -7.72
C GLN A 34 0.82 -8.68 -6.79
N ILE A 35 0.50 -7.49 -6.29
CA ILE A 35 1.35 -6.78 -5.32
C ILE A 35 1.39 -7.54 -3.98
N ALA A 36 0.26 -8.10 -3.54
CA ALA A 36 0.20 -8.91 -2.33
C ALA A 36 1.06 -10.17 -2.46
N ASP A 37 0.97 -10.87 -3.60
CA ASP A 37 1.75 -12.07 -3.88
C ASP A 37 3.26 -11.77 -3.93
N ASP A 38 3.67 -10.70 -4.61
CA ASP A 38 5.07 -10.24 -4.72
C ASP A 38 5.68 -9.88 -3.34
N LEU A 39 4.85 -9.38 -2.42
CA LEU A 39 5.25 -9.05 -1.06
C LEU A 39 5.17 -10.24 -0.08
N GLY A 40 4.73 -11.42 -0.56
CA GLY A 40 4.65 -12.66 0.20
C GLY A 40 3.44 -12.73 1.14
N TYR A 41 2.34 -12.08 0.81
CA TYR A 41 1.07 -12.22 1.52
C TYR A 41 0.26 -13.38 0.94
N ALA A 42 -0.44 -14.12 1.82
CA ALA A 42 -1.28 -15.23 1.40
C ALA A 42 -2.55 -14.78 0.65
N ASN A 43 -2.97 -13.53 0.83
CA ASN A 43 -4.13 -12.94 0.17
C ASN A 43 -4.06 -11.40 0.18
N SER A 44 -4.84 -10.79 -0.71
CA SER A 44 -4.98 -9.34 -0.86
C SER A 44 -5.62 -8.66 0.37
N THR A 45 -6.44 -9.38 1.15
CA THR A 45 -7.05 -8.86 2.38
C THR A 45 -6.00 -8.58 3.46
N SER A 46 -5.13 -9.54 3.78
CA SER A 46 -4.05 -9.38 4.76
C SER A 46 -3.07 -8.27 4.36
N PHE A 47 -2.78 -8.17 3.07
CA PHE A 47 -2.02 -7.04 2.54
C PHE A 47 -2.74 -5.70 2.75
N SER A 48 -4.03 -5.64 2.41
CA SER A 48 -4.84 -4.43 2.53
C SER A 48 -4.97 -3.95 3.98
N GLU A 49 -5.09 -4.87 4.94
CA GLU A 49 -5.09 -4.54 6.37
C GLU A 49 -3.75 -3.97 6.84
N MET A 50 -2.62 -4.58 6.44
CA MET A 50 -1.28 -4.04 6.74
C MET A 50 -1.11 -2.65 6.13
N PHE A 51 -1.52 -2.46 4.87
CA PHE A 51 -1.39 -1.18 4.19
C PHE A 51 -2.26 -0.11 4.84
N LYS A 52 -3.50 -0.44 5.21
CA LYS A 52 -4.42 0.47 5.91
C LYS A 52 -3.91 0.84 7.29
N ARG A 53 -3.26 -0.07 8.02
CA ARG A 53 -2.63 0.24 9.31
C ARG A 53 -1.55 1.32 9.21
N HIS A 54 -0.83 1.41 8.09
CA HIS A 54 0.24 2.40 7.91
C HIS A 54 -0.21 3.67 7.18
N SER A 55 -1.07 3.56 6.15
CA SER A 55 -1.52 4.69 5.33
C SER A 55 -2.87 5.29 5.76
N GLY A 56 -3.62 4.60 6.62
CA GLY A 56 -5.01 4.95 6.98
C GLY A 56 -6.04 4.62 5.90
N ARG A 57 -5.62 4.21 4.69
CA ARG A 57 -6.50 3.95 3.54
C ARG A 57 -6.23 2.57 2.94
N THR A 58 -7.17 2.03 2.18
CA THR A 58 -6.90 0.78 1.45
C THR A 58 -5.96 1.05 0.27
N PRO A 59 -5.21 0.05 -0.21
CA PRO A 59 -4.35 0.17 -1.39
C PRO A 59 -5.10 0.70 -2.63
N ASP A 60 -6.33 0.25 -2.83
CA ASP A 60 -7.22 0.69 -3.91
C ASP A 60 -7.59 2.18 -3.79
N GLN A 61 -8.00 2.62 -2.59
CA GLN A 61 -8.29 4.03 -2.32
C GLN A 61 -7.06 4.92 -2.51
N TYR A 62 -5.88 4.43 -2.13
CA TYR A 62 -4.62 5.13 -2.33
C TYR A 62 -4.30 5.28 -3.83
N ARG A 63 -4.44 4.20 -4.60
CA ARG A 63 -4.23 4.21 -6.05
C ARG A 63 -5.17 5.17 -6.78
N ARG A 64 -6.47 5.18 -6.45
CA ARG A 64 -7.43 6.13 -7.01
C ARG A 64 -7.05 7.58 -6.74
N GLY A 65 -6.44 7.84 -5.57
CA GLY A 65 -5.94 9.17 -5.20
C GLY A 65 -4.64 9.57 -5.91
N LEU A 66 -3.83 8.58 -6.35
CA LEU A 66 -2.59 8.80 -7.12
C LEU A 66 -2.87 9.15 -8.58
N SER A 67 -3.94 8.62 -9.18
CA SER A 67 -4.32 8.92 -10.56
C SER A 67 -4.88 10.34 -10.70
N PRO A 68 -4.13 11.30 -11.30
CA PRO A 68 -4.61 12.67 -11.48
C PRO A 68 -5.81 12.71 -12.44
N LEU A 69 -5.91 11.71 -13.33
CA LEU A 69 -6.91 11.58 -14.38
C LEU A 69 -8.33 11.24 -13.89
N GLN A 70 -8.53 10.97 -12.60
CA GLN A 70 -9.88 10.74 -12.04
C GLN A 70 -10.50 12.00 -11.42
N ARG A 71 -9.76 13.13 -11.32
CA ARG A 71 -10.33 14.43 -10.90
C ARG A 71 -10.91 15.24 -12.06
N GLU A 72 -10.61 14.88 -13.30
CA GLU A 72 -11.21 15.46 -14.50
C GLU A 72 -12.25 14.51 -15.09
N VAL A 73 -13.35 14.31 -14.36
CA VAL A 73 -14.64 14.08 -15.01
C VAL A 73 -15.49 15.29 -14.66
N GLU A 74 -15.13 16.45 -15.19
CA GLU A 74 -16.15 17.45 -15.49
C GLU A 74 -17.02 16.84 -16.59
N PRO A 75 -18.33 16.63 -16.39
CA PRO A 75 -19.25 16.56 -17.51
C PRO A 75 -19.36 17.98 -18.08
N SER A 76 -18.33 18.43 -18.79
CA SER A 76 -18.52 19.48 -19.77
C SER A 76 -19.29 18.86 -20.92
N SER A 77 -20.62 18.93 -20.85
CA SER A 77 -21.50 19.19 -21.98
C SER A 77 -22.97 19.18 -21.54
N ARG A 78 -23.49 20.41 -21.43
CA ARG A 78 -24.78 20.89 -21.92
C ARG A 78 -26.08 20.45 -21.24
#